data_AF-A0AA95N113-F1
#
_entry.id   AF-A0AA95N113-F1
#
_cell.length_a   1.000
_cell.length_b   1.000
_cell.length_c   1.000
_cell.angle_alpha   90.00
_cell.angle_beta   90.00
_cell.angle_gamma   90.00
#
_symmetry.space_group_name_H-M   'P 1'
#
loop_
_entity.id
_entity.type
_entity.pdbx_description
1 polymer ?
#
loop_
_entity_poly.entity_id
_entity_poly.type
_entity_poly.pdbx_seq_one_letter_code
_entity_poly.pdbx_strand_id
1 'polypeptide(L)'
;MTLETLERIEELIIYFLGVQVIFSILVFLLGRIMLDVYKAGVYENPKTVFQWTFTFVINAFFVIGPYLNKKFLKYSFLKRKFFMLLSIVAQIFASVIVYYVVKNLLRGIFL
;
A
#
# COMPACT_ATOMS: atom_id res chain seq x y z
N MET A 1 9.76 0.46 -26.90
CA MET A 1 10.19 0.83 -25.54
C MET A 1 11.61 0.31 -25.36
N THR A 2 12.55 1.07 -24.79
CA THR A 2 13.92 0.55 -24.59
C THR A 2 13.96 -0.40 -23.39
N LEU A 3 14.89 -1.37 -23.39
CA LEU A 3 15.09 -2.30 -22.27
C LEU A 3 15.32 -1.55 -20.94
N GLU A 4 16.11 -0.48 -20.99
CA GLU A 4 16.36 0.40 -19.84
C GLU A 4 15.06 1.00 -19.27
N THR A 5 14.12 1.41 -20.13
CA THR A 5 12.82 1.94 -19.67
C THR A 5 11.99 0.86 -18.99
N LEU A 6 12.03 -0.38 -19.47
CA LEU A 6 11.32 -1.52 -18.88
C LEU A 6 11.87 -1.84 -17.48
N GLU A 7 13.20 -1.87 -17.34
CA GLU A 7 13.87 -2.10 -16.06
C GLU A 7 13.49 -1.03 -15.03
N ARG A 8 13.46 0.25 -15.42
CA ARG A 8 13.02 1.34 -14.55
C ARG A 8 11.57 1.21 -14.08
N ILE A 9 10.68 0.73 -14.94
CA ILE A 9 9.28 0.49 -14.55
C ILE A 9 9.20 -0.69 -13.59
N GLU A 10 9.94 -1.78 -13.83
CA GLU A 10 10.02 -2.92 -12.90
C GLU A 10 10.52 -2.46 -11.51
N GLU A 11 11.57 -1.64 -11.45
CA GLU A 11 12.08 -1.05 -10.19
C GLU A 11 11.02 -0.20 -9.47
N LEU A 12 10.30 0.65 -10.21
CA LEU A 12 9.25 1.50 -9.65
C LEU A 12 8.11 0.67 -9.03
N ILE A 13 7.74 -0.45 -9.66
CA ILE A 13 6.71 -1.36 -9.14
C ILE A 13 7.19 -2.03 -7.85
N ILE A 14 8.45 -2.47 -7.79
CA ILE A 14 9.03 -3.03 -6.56
C ILE A 14 8.99 -1.99 -5.44
N TYR A 15 9.40 -0.75 -5.73
CA TYR A 15 9.37 0.33 -4.77
C TYR A 15 7.94 0.61 -4.28
N PHE A 16 6.97 0.70 -5.19
CA PHE A 16 5.56 0.91 -4.87
C PHE A 16 5.00 -0.18 -3.93
N LEU A 17 5.22 -1.45 -4.28
CA LEU A 17 4.78 -2.59 -3.46
C LEU A 17 5.49 -2.63 -2.10
N GLY A 18 6.78 -2.28 -2.08
CA GLY A 18 7.58 -2.18 -0.86
C GLY A 18 7.06 -1.09 0.09
N VAL A 19 6.75 0.10 -0.42
CA VAL A 19 6.18 1.20 0.35
C VAL A 19 4.86 0.78 1.02
N GLN A 20 3.98 0.07 0.30
CA GLN A 20 2.73 -0.42 0.87
C GLN A 20 2.96 -1.40 2.02
N VAL A 21 3.94 -2.30 1.91
CA VAL A 21 4.28 -3.26 2.98
C VAL A 21 4.87 -2.53 4.19
N ILE A 22 5.83 -1.64 3.97
CA ILE A 22 6.47 -0.84 5.03
C ILE A 22 5.41 -0.03 5.78
N PHE A 23 4.49 0.60 5.05
CA PHE A 23 3.43 1.38 5.69
C PHE A 23 2.49 0.50 6.53
N SER A 24 2.14 -0.70 6.06
CA SER A 24 1.40 -1.68 6.86
C SER A 24 2.14 -2.08 8.13
N ILE A 25 3.47 -2.22 8.08
CA ILE A 25 4.31 -2.47 9.26
C ILE A 25 4.28 -1.28 10.22
N LEU A 26 4.38 -0.04 9.72
CA LEU A 26 4.28 1.16 10.55
C LEU A 26 2.91 1.24 11.26
N VAL A 27 1.82 0.95 10.54
CA VAL A 27 0.48 0.86 11.14
C VAL A 27 0.40 -0.28 12.15
N PHE A 28 1.04 -1.42 11.90
CA PHE A 28 1.13 -2.51 12.86
C PHE A 28 1.87 -2.06 14.12
N LEU A 29 2.98 -1.34 14.05
CA LEU A 29 3.76 -0.91 15.22
C LEU A 29 3.04 0.21 15.98
N LEU A 30 2.74 1.31 15.29
CA LEU A 30 2.28 2.58 15.88
C LEU A 30 0.76 2.67 16.03
N GLY A 31 0.00 1.82 15.33
CA GLY A 31 -1.45 1.72 15.48
C GLY A 31 -2.17 3.02 15.16
N ARG A 32 -2.78 3.64 16.18
CA ARG A 32 -3.64 4.83 16.02
C ARG A 32 -2.87 6.05 15.52
N ILE A 33 -1.62 6.24 15.94
CA ILE A 33 -0.80 7.40 15.53
C ILE A 33 -0.69 7.45 14.00
N MET A 34 -0.36 6.33 13.36
CA MET A 34 -0.27 6.25 11.91
C MET A 34 -1.62 6.37 11.21
N LEU A 35 -2.71 5.90 11.84
CA LEU A 35 -4.05 6.11 11.32
C LEU A 35 -4.46 7.58 11.31
N ASP A 36 -4.09 8.32 12.35
CA ASP A 36 -4.44 9.73 12.47
C ASP A 36 -3.62 10.57 11.49
N VAL A 37 -2.32 10.25 11.30
CA VAL A 37 -1.50 10.85 10.23
C VAL A 37 -2.06 10.53 8.84
N TYR A 38 -2.44 9.28 8.59
CA TYR A 38 -3.05 8.88 7.32
C TYR A 38 -4.37 9.62 7.06
N LYS A 39 -5.24 9.71 8.08
CA LYS A 39 -6.49 10.49 7.99
C LYS A 39 -6.23 11.97 7.79
N ALA A 40 -5.23 12.55 8.44
CA ALA A 40 -4.86 13.95 8.23
C ALA A 40 -4.34 14.20 6.80
N GLY A 41 -3.71 13.20 6.18
CA GLY A 41 -3.32 13.23 4.77
C GLY A 41 -4.46 13.02 3.77
N VAL A 42 -5.61 12.49 4.21
CA VAL A 42 -6.81 12.28 3.39
C VAL A 42 -7.80 13.40 3.66
N TYR A 43 -8.12 14.21 2.65
CA TYR A 43 -9.14 15.25 2.82
C TYR A 43 -10.53 14.62 2.88
N GLU A 44 -11.30 14.86 3.96
CA GLU A 44 -12.65 14.31 4.12
C GLU A 44 -13.63 14.81 3.05
N ASN A 45 -13.46 16.05 2.59
CA ASN A 45 -14.24 16.66 1.50
C ASN A 45 -13.31 17.46 0.58
N PRO A 46 -12.64 16.82 -0.39
CA PRO A 46 -11.73 17.49 -1.30
C PRO A 46 -12.52 18.43 -2.23
N LYS A 47 -12.32 19.75 -2.10
CA LYS A 47 -13.02 20.79 -2.88
C LYS A 47 -12.25 21.22 -4.12
N THR A 48 -10.93 21.00 -4.14
CA THR A 48 -10.05 21.40 -5.24
C THR A 48 -9.46 20.18 -5.93
N VAL A 49 -9.07 20.34 -7.20
CA VAL A 49 -8.40 19.30 -7.99
C VAL A 49 -7.13 18.80 -7.28
N PHE A 50 -6.35 19.71 -6.68
CA PHE A 50 -5.17 19.35 -5.90
C PHE A 50 -5.50 18.43 -4.72
N GLN A 51 -6.53 18.75 -3.93
CA GLN A 51 -6.94 17.92 -2.78
C GLN A 51 -7.44 16.54 -3.23
N TRP A 52 -8.12 16.48 -4.38
CA TRP A 52 -8.54 15.23 -5.01
C TRP A 52 -7.35 14.37 -5.40
N THR A 53 -6.39 14.93 -6.13
CA THR A 53 -5.18 14.22 -6.55
C THR A 53 -4.35 13.76 -5.35
N PHE A 54 -4.18 14.63 -4.35
CA PHE A 54 -3.43 14.28 -3.14
C PHE A 54 -4.11 13.14 -2.37
N THR A 55 -5.42 13.19 -2.19
CA THR A 55 -6.19 12.12 -1.55
C THR A 55 -6.08 10.80 -2.33
N PHE A 56 -6.16 10.86 -3.66
CA PHE A 56 -5.97 9.70 -4.51
C PHE A 56 -4.58 9.08 -4.34
N VAL A 57 -3.52 9.91 -4.34
CA VAL A 57 -2.14 9.44 -4.12
C VAL A 57 -1.99 8.81 -2.74
N ILE A 58 -2.43 9.47 -1.67
CA ILE A 58 -2.33 8.90 -0.32
C ILE A 58 -3.09 7.57 -0.22
N ASN A 59 -4.27 7.47 -0.82
CA ASN A 59 -5.01 6.21 -0.87
C ASN A 59 -4.28 5.14 -1.70
N ALA A 60 -3.83 5.45 -2.91
CA ALA A 60 -3.16 4.48 -3.77
C ALA A 60 -1.89 3.88 -3.13
N PHE A 61 -1.11 4.70 -2.43
CA PHE A 61 0.17 4.30 -1.85
C PHE A 61 0.06 3.74 -0.43
N PHE A 62 -0.95 4.12 0.35
CA PHE A 62 -0.97 3.85 1.79
C PHE A 62 -2.25 3.21 2.32
N VAL A 63 -3.21 2.80 1.49
CA VAL A 63 -4.54 2.33 1.96
C VAL A 63 -4.53 1.00 2.72
N ILE A 64 -3.66 0.04 2.37
CA ILE A 64 -3.81 -1.36 2.81
C ILE A 64 -3.67 -1.50 4.34
N GLY A 65 -2.60 -0.96 4.91
CA GLY A 65 -2.34 -1.01 6.35
C GLY A 65 -3.45 -0.38 7.20
N PRO A 66 -3.83 0.90 6.95
CA PRO A 66 -4.93 1.57 7.62
C PRO A 66 -6.27 0.85 7.48
N TYR A 67 -6.58 0.36 6.28
CA TYR A 67 -7.82 -0.35 6.00
C TYR A 67 -7.94 -1.63 6.85
N LEU A 68 -6.88 -2.44 6.87
CA LEU A 68 -6.83 -3.68 7.66
C LEU A 68 -6.93 -3.37 9.15
N ASN A 69 -6.18 -2.39 9.65
CA ASN A 69 -6.21 -2.01 11.06
C ASN A 69 -7.60 -1.53 11.47
N LYS A 70 -8.28 -0.75 10.62
CA LYS A 70 -9.67 -0.31 10.83
C LYS A 70 -10.63 -1.50 10.88
N LYS A 71 -10.48 -2.48 9.97
CA LYS A 71 -11.28 -3.72 9.94
C LYS A 71 -11.13 -4.55 11.22
N PHE A 72 -9.95 -4.52 11.83
CA PHE A 72 -9.64 -5.26 13.05
C PHE A 72 -9.88 -4.48 14.35
N LEU A 73 -10.39 -3.24 14.30
CA LEU A 73 -10.73 -2.46 15.50
C LEU A 73 -11.78 -3.11 16.40
N LYS A 74 -12.60 -4.01 15.84
CA LYS A 74 -13.61 -4.79 16.59
C LYS A 74 -13.01 -5.82 17.56
N TYR A 75 -11.72 -6.14 17.45
CA TYR A 75 -11.05 -7.11 18.29
C TYR A 75 -10.23 -6.43 19.40
N SER A 76 -9.89 -7.18 20.46
CA SER A 76 -8.96 -6.72 21.49
C SER A 76 -7.59 -6.39 20.90
N PHE A 77 -6.80 -5.55 21.59
CA PHE A 77 -5.51 -5.07 21.10
C PHE A 77 -4.57 -6.18 20.63
N LEU A 78 -4.42 -7.25 21.41
CA LEU A 78 -3.56 -8.40 21.07
C LEU A 78 -4.07 -9.15 19.84
N LYS A 79 -5.38 -9.45 19.79
CA LYS A 79 -6.00 -10.12 18.63
C LYS A 79 -5.83 -9.27 17.36
N ARG A 80 -6.00 -7.96 17.48
CA ARG A 80 -5.80 -7.01 16.37
C ARG A 80 -4.37 -7.05 15.85
N LYS A 81 -3.36 -7.01 16.74
CA LYS A 81 -1.95 -7.12 16.35
C LYS A 81 -1.66 -8.45 15.65
N PHE A 82 -2.20 -9.56 16.17
CA PHE A 82 -2.05 -10.87 15.55
C PHE A 82 -2.64 -10.92 14.12
N PHE A 83 -3.88 -10.45 13.93
CA PHE A 83 -4.50 -10.40 12.60
C PHE A 83 -3.79 -9.45 11.64
N MET A 84 -3.29 -8.31 12.13
CA MET A 84 -2.46 -7.39 11.35
C MET A 84 -1.18 -8.07 10.89
N LEU A 85 -0.48 -8.80 11.77
CA LEU A 85 0.74 -9.53 11.43
C LEU A 85 0.46 -10.56 10.34
N LEU A 86 -0.59 -11.37 10.50
CA LEU A 86 -1.00 -12.36 9.50
C LEU A 86 -1.33 -11.70 8.15
N SER A 87 -1.97 -10.54 8.19
CA SER A 87 -2.32 -9.79 6.98
C SER A 87 -1.09 -9.17 6.29
N ILE A 88 -0.09 -8.73 7.05
CA ILE A 88 1.19 -8.25 6.49
C ILE A 88 1.92 -9.40 5.78
N VAL A 89 1.97 -10.57 6.42
CA VAL A 89 2.56 -11.76 5.79
C VAL A 89 1.83 -12.09 4.48
N ALA A 90 0.49 -12.12 4.51
CA ALA A 90 -0.30 -12.32 3.29
C ALA A 90 -0.07 -11.24 2.23
N GLN A 91 0.08 -9.97 2.64
CA GLN A 91 0.37 -8.85 1.76
C GLN A 91 1.75 -9.00 1.10
N ILE A 92 2.78 -9.47 1.81
CA ILE A 92 4.11 -9.74 1.23
C ILE A 92 3.99 -10.77 0.11
N PHE A 93 3.32 -11.90 0.35
CA PHE A 93 3.10 -12.92 -0.69
C PHE A 93 2.29 -12.37 -1.86
N ALA A 94 1.22 -11.62 -1.59
CA ALA A 94 0.41 -10.99 -2.62
C ALA A 94 1.24 -10.01 -3.47
N SER A 95 2.08 -9.18 -2.85
CA SER A 95 2.96 -8.24 -3.54
C SER A 95 3.94 -8.97 -4.47
N VAL A 96 4.52 -10.09 -4.04
CA VAL A 96 5.41 -10.90 -4.90
C VAL A 96 4.66 -11.43 -6.11
N ILE A 97 3.45 -11.98 -5.91
CA ILE A 97 2.62 -12.49 -7.01
C ILE A 97 2.27 -11.35 -7.99
N VAL A 98 1.80 -10.20 -7.47
CA VAL A 98 1.46 -9.03 -8.28
C VAL A 98 2.66 -8.55 -9.09
N TYR A 99 3.85 -8.47 -8.48
CA TYR A 99 5.07 -8.10 -9.18
C TYR A 99 5.35 -9.01 -10.38
N TYR A 100 5.33 -10.33 -10.20
CA TYR A 100 5.60 -11.26 -11.29
C TYR A 100 4.52 -11.22 -12.38
N VAL A 101 3.24 -11.07 -12.00
CA VAL A 101 2.15 -10.92 -12.97
C VAL A 101 2.36 -9.66 -13.81
N VAL A 102 2.59 -8.51 -13.18
CA VAL A 102 2.79 -7.23 -13.89
C VAL A 102 4.05 -7.27 -14.73
N LYS A 103 5.15 -7.82 -14.21
CA LYS A 103 6.40 -8.02 -14.94
C LYS A 103 6.21 -8.84 -16.21
N ASN A 104 5.52 -9.97 -16.10
CA ASN A 104 5.27 -10.83 -17.27
C ASN A 104 4.35 -10.17 -18.29
N LEU A 105 3.34 -9.41 -17.84
CA LEU A 105 2.47 -8.64 -18.72
C LEU A 105 3.24 -7.53 -19.45
N LEU A 106 4.07 -6.77 -18.74
CA LEU A 106 4.91 -5.72 -19.34
C LEU A 106 5.83 -6.31 -20.40
N ARG A 107 6.50 -7.43 -20.09
CA ARG A 107 7.36 -8.11 -21.06
C ARG A 107 6.55 -8.63 -22.24
N GLY A 108 5.41 -9.27 -22.03
CA GLY A 108 4.59 -9.80 -23.13
C GLY A 108 3.97 -8.73 -24.05
N ILE A 109 3.86 -7.47 -23.60
CA ILE A 109 3.34 -6.35 -24.41
C ILE A 109 4.47 -5.60 -25.13
N PHE A 110 5.62 -5.43 -24.48
CA PHE A 110 6.67 -4.51 -24.94
C PHE A 110 7.94 -5.19 -25.48
N LEU A 111 8.12 -6.50 -25.28
CA LEU A 111 9.13 -7.35 -25.92
C LEU A 111 8.46 -8.25 -26.97
#